data_AF-A0A4R4UU63-F1
#
_entry.id   AF-A0A4R4UU63-F1
#
_cell.length_a   1.000
_cell.length_b   1.000
_cell.length_c   1.000
_cell.angle_alpha   90.00
_cell.angle_beta   90.00
_cell.angle_gamma   90.00
#
_symmetry.space_group_name_H-M   'P 1'
#
loop_
_entity.id
_entity.type
_entity.pdbx_description
1 polymer ?
#
loop_
_entity_poly.entity_id
_entity_poly.type
_entity_poly.pdbx_seq_one_letter_code
_entity_poly.pdbx_strand_id
1 'polypeptide(L)'
;MSEVAGGPVDQAQAAGRRFRGKNKAPAWRRPVDGPVTVVRLRLTPDPATRPRLERLFGAAWSLKRALRRDARSRALAYRAGHRRRTPRAAKRWRVRLGLSRDALERAGYRHLDASGHLKHHLSKAVAMHIADEVWTGLERHLFADASGRRHGVPKVGSWWEFSRIPGRARSHTKGEQVGDVPVARHPGRAPGRPPRARPARRRHTRAGGGVAAGDQCAGPAPHDAGPYGAAQPGPGAGGVVGA
;
A
#
# COMPACT_ATOMS: atom_id res chain seq x y z
N MET A 1 -42.95 -22.75 61.25
CA MET A 1 -41.65 -23.11 60.65
C MET A 1 -41.87 -23.27 59.17
N SER A 2 -41.15 -22.47 58.39
CA SER A 2 -41.49 -22.07 57.02
C SER A 2 -41.22 -23.16 55.99
N GLU A 3 -42.21 -23.40 55.13
CA GLU A 3 -42.11 -24.16 53.89
C GLU A 3 -41.85 -23.15 52.76
N VAL A 4 -40.68 -23.21 52.13
CA VAL A 4 -40.28 -22.28 51.07
C VAL A 4 -40.66 -22.87 49.71
N ALA A 5 -41.64 -22.22 49.08
CA ALA A 5 -42.07 -22.48 47.71
C ALA A 5 -40.94 -22.17 46.72
N GLY A 6 -40.51 -23.19 45.97
CA GLY A 6 -39.66 -23.03 44.78
C GLY A 6 -40.51 -22.61 43.59
N GLY A 7 -40.38 -21.36 43.15
CA GLY A 7 -40.97 -20.87 41.90
C GLY A 7 -40.29 -21.45 40.66
N PRO A 8 -40.99 -21.49 39.51
CA PRO A 8 -40.45 -22.04 38.26
C PRO A 8 -39.43 -21.09 37.64
N VAL A 9 -38.17 -21.50 37.61
CA VAL A 9 -37.11 -20.85 36.83
C VAL A 9 -37.31 -21.13 35.34
N ASP A 10 -37.84 -20.12 34.66
CA ASP A 10 -37.47 -19.62 33.32
C ASP A 10 -36.68 -20.59 32.41
N GLN A 11 -37.39 -21.42 31.63
CA GLN A 11 -36.81 -22.28 30.58
C GLN A 11 -36.47 -21.52 29.27
N ALA A 12 -36.39 -20.19 29.29
CA ALA A 12 -36.33 -19.38 28.08
C ALA A 12 -34.99 -18.67 27.85
N GLN A 13 -33.85 -19.38 27.88
CA GLN A 13 -32.57 -18.81 27.36
C GLN A 13 -31.42 -19.82 27.20
N ALA A 14 -31.57 -20.80 26.32
CA ALA A 14 -30.43 -21.58 25.81
C ALA A 14 -30.56 -21.84 24.31
N ALA A 15 -30.75 -20.78 23.51
CA ALA A 15 -30.59 -20.87 22.07
C ALA A 15 -29.11 -21.09 21.74
N GLY A 16 -28.69 -22.35 21.75
CA GLY A 16 -27.33 -22.78 21.44
C GLY A 16 -26.87 -22.20 20.11
N ARG A 17 -25.64 -21.64 20.09
CA ARG A 17 -24.98 -21.19 18.87
C ARG A 17 -24.94 -22.37 17.89
N ARG A 18 -25.60 -22.21 16.73
CA ARG A 18 -25.55 -23.19 15.64
C ARG A 18 -24.11 -23.30 15.15
N PHE A 19 -23.39 -24.30 15.64
CA PHE A 19 -22.06 -24.64 15.14
C PHE A 19 -22.21 -25.31 13.78
N ARG A 20 -21.61 -24.71 12.74
CA ARG A 20 -21.58 -25.33 11.41
C ARG A 20 -20.80 -26.64 11.54
N GLY A 21 -21.48 -27.77 11.32
CA GLY A 21 -20.86 -29.09 11.36
C GLY A 21 -19.68 -29.23 10.39
N LYS A 22 -18.83 -30.24 10.63
CA LYS A 22 -17.71 -30.56 9.75
C LYS A 22 -18.24 -30.78 8.32
N ASN A 23 -17.64 -30.10 7.35
CA ASN A 23 -18.03 -30.23 5.96
C ASN A 23 -17.67 -31.65 5.48
N LYS A 24 -18.67 -32.50 5.23
CA LYS A 24 -18.48 -33.92 4.87
C LYS A 24 -18.15 -34.14 3.39
N ALA A 25 -18.38 -33.13 2.55
CA ALA A 25 -18.04 -33.18 1.13
C ALA A 25 -16.60 -32.70 0.89
N PRO A 26 -15.88 -33.26 -0.10
CA PRO A 26 -14.60 -32.72 -0.53
C PRO A 26 -14.77 -31.24 -0.90
N ALA A 27 -13.81 -30.41 -0.51
CA ALA A 27 -13.83 -28.99 -0.86
C ALA A 27 -13.91 -28.86 -2.38
N TRP A 28 -14.92 -28.13 -2.88
CA TRP A 28 -15.05 -27.89 -4.31
C TRP A 28 -13.73 -27.31 -4.86
N ARG A 29 -13.19 -27.96 -5.88
CA ARG A 29 -11.99 -27.52 -6.59
C ARG A 29 -12.40 -27.11 -7.99
N ARG A 30 -11.97 -25.92 -8.40
CA ARG A 30 -12.09 -25.51 -9.79
C ARG A 30 -11.19 -26.40 -10.66
N PRO A 31 -11.64 -26.88 -11.82
CA PRO A 31 -10.78 -27.48 -12.83
C PRO A 31 -9.63 -26.51 -13.18
N VAL A 32 -8.42 -27.06 -13.38
CA VAL A 32 -7.20 -26.27 -13.65
C VAL A 32 -7.40 -25.41 -14.90
N ASP A 33 -7.97 -25.99 -15.94
CA ASP A 33 -8.25 -25.34 -17.23
C ASP A 33 -9.69 -24.81 -17.35
N GLY A 34 -10.43 -24.78 -16.25
CA GLY A 34 -11.82 -24.31 -16.24
C GLY A 34 -11.93 -22.80 -16.47
N PRO A 35 -12.90 -22.31 -17.25
CA PRO A 35 -13.08 -20.90 -17.51
C PRO A 35 -13.32 -20.11 -16.21
N VAL A 36 -12.66 -18.95 -16.07
CA VAL A 36 -12.81 -18.06 -14.92
C VAL A 36 -13.72 -16.90 -15.29
N THR A 37 -14.97 -16.97 -14.85
CA THR A 37 -15.90 -15.85 -15.00
C THR A 37 -15.70 -14.86 -13.85
N VAL A 38 -15.18 -13.68 -14.16
CA VAL A 38 -15.11 -12.57 -13.19
C VAL A 38 -16.44 -11.83 -13.21
N VAL A 39 -17.33 -12.16 -12.26
CA VAL A 39 -18.57 -11.42 -12.07
C VAL A 39 -18.26 -10.11 -11.35
N ARG A 40 -18.40 -8.99 -12.07
CA ARG A 40 -18.30 -7.64 -11.48
C ARG A 40 -19.68 -7.25 -10.98
N LEU A 41 -19.96 -7.48 -9.71
CA LEU A 41 -21.15 -6.93 -9.07
C LEU A 41 -21.05 -5.40 -9.07
N ARG A 42 -21.98 -4.74 -9.77
CA ARG A 42 -22.18 -3.29 -9.64
C ARG A 42 -22.81 -3.05 -8.28
N LEU A 43 -22.04 -2.48 -7.36
CA LEU A 43 -22.57 -1.98 -6.11
C LEU A 43 -23.18 -0.60 -6.40
N THR A 44 -24.51 -0.53 -6.46
CA THR A 44 -25.23 0.74 -6.39
C THR A 44 -25.62 0.93 -4.92
N PRO A 45 -24.80 1.63 -4.11
CA PRO A 45 -25.14 1.84 -2.71
C PRO A 45 -26.42 2.65 -2.63
N ASP A 46 -27.36 2.19 -1.82
CA ASP A 46 -28.49 2.99 -1.37
C ASP A 46 -27.97 4.31 -0.75
N PRO A 47 -28.63 5.47 -0.98
CA PRO A 47 -28.18 6.75 -0.44
C PRO A 47 -27.88 6.73 1.06
N ALA A 48 -28.58 5.94 1.87
CA ALA A 48 -28.29 5.84 3.31
C ALA A 48 -26.99 5.08 3.62
N THR A 49 -26.57 4.17 2.73
CA THR A 49 -25.34 3.36 2.91
C THR A 49 -24.08 4.05 2.37
N ARG A 50 -24.24 5.03 1.47
CA ARG A 50 -23.15 5.75 0.83
C ARG A 50 -22.15 6.39 1.82
N PRO A 51 -22.56 7.11 2.88
CA PRO A 51 -21.62 7.70 3.84
C PRO A 51 -20.80 6.65 4.61
N ARG A 52 -21.33 5.45 4.80
CA ARG A 52 -20.60 4.35 5.45
C ARG A 52 -19.53 3.79 4.53
N LEU A 53 -19.84 3.64 3.24
CA LEU A 53 -18.88 3.19 2.23
C LEU A 53 -17.75 4.21 2.03
N GLU A 54 -18.09 5.50 1.96
CA GLU A 54 -17.11 6.59 1.84
C GLU A 54 -16.17 6.61 3.05
N ARG A 55 -16.69 6.44 4.28
CA ARG A 55 -15.86 6.30 5.49
C ARG A 55 -14.95 5.07 5.46
N LEU A 56 -15.46 3.93 4.98
CA LEU A 56 -14.65 2.72 4.82
C LEU A 56 -13.48 2.94 3.85
N PHE A 57 -13.75 3.50 2.68
CA PHE A 57 -12.71 3.81 1.70
C PHE A 57 -11.75 4.88 2.24
N GLY A 58 -12.25 5.92 2.90
CA GLY A 58 -11.46 6.99 3.49
C GLY A 58 -10.50 6.46 4.56
N ALA A 59 -10.97 5.55 5.41
CA ALA A 59 -10.15 4.86 6.39
C ALA A 59 -9.07 4.00 5.71
N ALA A 60 -9.46 3.17 4.73
CA ALA A 60 -8.54 2.29 4.00
C ALA A 60 -7.44 3.10 3.27
N TRP A 61 -7.82 4.23 2.67
CA TRP A 61 -6.88 5.14 2.05
C TRP A 61 -5.92 5.78 3.03
N SER A 62 -6.43 6.27 4.16
CA SER A 62 -5.60 6.89 5.19
C SER A 62 -4.52 5.92 5.67
N LEU A 63 -4.90 4.66 5.91
CA LEU A 63 -3.95 3.59 6.25
C LEU A 63 -2.95 3.32 5.11
N LYS A 64 -3.42 3.16 3.87
CA LYS A 64 -2.55 2.93 2.70
C LYS A 64 -1.55 4.08 2.48
N ARG A 65 -1.99 5.32 2.67
CA ARG A 65 -1.18 6.52 2.53
C ARG A 65 -0.11 6.60 3.63
N ALA A 66 -0.45 6.29 4.87
CA ALA A 66 0.50 6.19 5.97
C ALA A 66 1.57 5.13 5.68
N LEU A 67 1.14 3.91 5.31
CA LEU A 67 2.04 2.83 4.93
C LEU A 67 2.95 3.17 3.75
N ARG A 68 2.43 3.83 2.70
CA ARG A 68 3.23 4.27 1.55
C ARG A 68 4.29 5.29 1.95
N ARG A 69 4.00 6.19 2.89
CA ARG A 69 4.98 7.18 3.38
C ARG A 69 6.09 6.51 4.19
N ASP A 70 5.72 5.63 5.11
CA ASP A 70 6.67 4.85 5.91
C ASP A 70 7.56 3.98 5.00
N ALA A 71 6.95 3.23 4.07
CA ALA A 71 7.66 2.45 3.06
C ALA A 71 8.60 3.30 2.19
N ARG A 72 8.16 4.49 1.76
CA ARG A 72 8.98 5.42 0.98
C ARG A 72 10.19 5.89 1.77
N SER A 73 10.01 6.31 3.02
CA SER A 73 11.10 6.74 3.90
C SER A 73 12.15 5.62 4.04
N ARG A 74 11.71 4.40 4.37
CA ARG A 74 12.58 3.22 4.46
C ARG A 74 13.30 2.91 3.15
N ALA A 75 12.61 3.04 2.00
CA ALA A 75 13.20 2.79 0.69
C ALA A 75 14.27 3.83 0.30
N LEU A 76 14.08 5.11 0.68
CA LEU A 76 15.10 6.14 0.51
C LEU A 76 16.33 5.85 1.37
N ALA A 77 16.15 5.49 2.64
CA ALA A 77 17.25 5.06 3.51
C ALA A 77 17.98 3.82 2.98
N TYR A 78 17.22 2.87 2.40
CA TYR A 78 17.81 1.71 1.75
C TYR A 78 18.70 2.11 0.59
N ARG A 79 18.23 3.00 -0.30
CA ARG A 79 19.01 3.46 -1.47
C ARG A 79 20.26 4.23 -1.07
N ALA A 80 20.16 5.11 -0.07
CA ALA A 80 21.31 5.85 0.45
C ALA A 80 22.41 4.91 0.95
N GLY A 81 22.04 3.81 1.62
CA GLY A 81 22.99 2.82 2.10
C GLY A 81 23.43 1.76 1.07
N HIS A 82 22.58 1.40 0.11
CA HIS A 82 22.81 0.22 -0.73
C HIS A 82 24.07 0.34 -1.61
N ARG A 83 24.33 1.52 -2.20
CA ARG A 83 25.36 1.68 -3.24
C ARG A 83 26.77 1.27 -2.82
N ARG A 84 27.06 1.22 -1.51
CA ARG A 84 28.38 0.90 -0.96
C ARG A 84 28.45 -0.50 -0.33
N ARG A 85 27.47 -1.37 -0.58
CA ARG A 85 27.31 -2.65 0.15
C ARG A 85 27.33 -3.85 -0.79
N THR A 86 28.00 -4.92 -0.36
CA THR A 86 27.91 -6.25 -1.00
C THR A 86 26.47 -6.79 -0.97
N PRO A 87 26.10 -7.76 -1.83
CA PRO A 87 24.74 -8.29 -1.87
C PRO A 87 24.24 -8.83 -0.50
N ARG A 88 25.08 -9.55 0.25
CA ARG A 88 24.74 -10.05 1.59
C ARG A 88 24.53 -8.90 2.58
N ALA A 89 25.39 -7.88 2.53
CA ALA A 89 25.26 -6.69 3.38
C ALA A 89 24.02 -5.86 3.01
N ALA A 90 23.67 -5.77 1.73
CA ALA A 90 22.45 -5.11 1.26
C ALA A 90 21.18 -5.83 1.74
N LYS A 91 21.14 -7.17 1.70
CA LYS A 91 20.03 -7.96 2.27
C LYS A 91 19.86 -7.69 3.76
N ARG A 92 20.94 -7.75 4.54
CA ARG A 92 20.93 -7.43 5.98
C ARG A 92 20.46 -6.00 6.24
N TRP A 93 20.94 -5.04 5.45
CA TRP A 93 20.51 -3.64 5.54
C TRP A 93 19.02 -3.46 5.31
N ARG A 94 18.47 -4.12 4.27
CA ARG A 94 17.04 -4.11 3.97
C ARG A 94 16.20 -4.63 5.15
N VAL A 95 16.62 -5.74 5.77
CA VAL A 95 15.92 -6.32 6.93
C VAL A 95 15.94 -5.36 8.11
N ARG A 96 17.10 -4.74 8.43
CA ARG A 96 17.19 -3.74 9.52
C ARG A 96 16.28 -2.54 9.32
N LEU A 97 16.08 -2.11 8.07
CA LEU A 97 15.15 -1.03 7.74
C LEU A 97 13.67 -1.46 7.76
N GLY A 98 13.35 -2.71 8.08
CA GLY A 98 11.99 -3.22 8.05
C GLY A 98 11.39 -3.21 6.64
N LEU A 99 12.20 -3.44 5.61
CA LEU A 99 11.77 -3.56 4.22
C LEU A 99 11.54 -5.03 3.84
N SER A 100 10.52 -5.60 4.45
CA SER A 100 9.98 -6.90 4.11
C SER A 100 8.46 -6.82 4.13
N ARG A 101 7.81 -7.80 3.48
CA ARG A 101 6.36 -7.96 3.51
C ARG A 101 5.83 -7.97 4.95
N ASP A 102 6.38 -8.85 5.80
CA ASP A 102 5.95 -8.99 7.19
C ASP A 102 6.21 -7.73 8.03
N ALA A 103 7.29 -7.00 7.76
CA ALA A 103 7.58 -5.76 8.46
C ALA A 103 6.59 -4.64 8.09
N LEU A 104 6.12 -4.59 6.85
CA LEU A 104 5.05 -3.67 6.43
C LEU A 104 3.69 -4.10 6.98
N GLU A 105 3.41 -5.39 7.06
CA GLU A 105 2.20 -5.90 7.72
C GLU A 105 2.15 -5.45 9.19
N ARG A 106 3.24 -5.69 9.95
CA ARG A 106 3.35 -5.22 11.33
C ARG A 106 3.24 -3.69 11.44
N ALA A 107 3.79 -2.93 10.48
CA ALA A 107 3.61 -1.49 10.42
C ALA A 107 2.14 -1.10 10.18
N GLY A 108 1.42 -1.85 9.35
CA GLY A 108 0.00 -1.66 9.09
C GLY A 108 -0.83 -1.88 10.35
N TYR A 109 -0.53 -2.93 11.12
CA TYR A 109 -1.16 -3.14 12.43
C TYR A 109 -0.86 -1.99 13.39
N ARG A 110 0.40 -1.55 13.51
CA ARG A 110 0.74 -0.40 14.36
C ARG A 110 0.00 0.88 13.96
N HIS A 111 -0.11 1.19 12.67
CA HIS A 111 -0.87 2.35 12.21
C HIS A 111 -2.37 2.24 12.53
N LEU A 112 -2.95 1.05 12.34
CA LEU A 112 -4.34 0.77 12.68
C LEU A 112 -4.56 0.87 14.20
N ASP A 113 -3.63 0.36 14.99
CA ASP A 113 -3.65 0.35 16.44
C ASP A 113 -3.53 1.77 17.03
N ALA A 114 -2.60 2.57 16.52
CA ALA A 114 -2.38 3.94 16.96
C ALA A 114 -3.49 4.91 16.57
N SER A 115 -4.23 4.64 15.48
CA SER A 115 -5.23 5.59 14.98
C SER A 115 -6.55 5.55 15.77
N GLY A 116 -6.89 4.44 16.43
CA GLY A 116 -8.17 4.27 17.16
C GLY A 116 -9.40 4.30 16.25
N HIS A 117 -9.73 5.47 15.70
CA HIS A 117 -10.89 5.72 14.83
C HIS A 117 -10.94 4.82 13.58
N LEU A 118 -9.78 4.47 13.01
CA LEU A 118 -9.71 3.57 11.84
C LEU A 118 -10.26 2.17 12.14
N LYS A 119 -10.21 1.71 13.40
CA LYS A 119 -10.70 0.38 13.80
C LYS A 119 -12.21 0.24 13.74
N HIS A 120 -12.95 1.35 13.77
CA HIS A 120 -14.41 1.32 13.57
C HIS A 120 -14.78 0.94 12.13
N HIS A 121 -13.83 1.02 11.20
CA HIS A 121 -14.07 0.79 9.79
C HIS A 121 -13.21 -0.35 9.21
N LEU A 122 -12.01 -0.56 9.74
CA LEU A 122 -11.04 -1.53 9.22
C LEU A 122 -10.73 -2.63 10.22
N SER A 123 -10.64 -3.86 9.70
CA SER A 123 -10.08 -4.99 10.43
C SER A 123 -8.58 -5.14 10.18
N LYS A 124 -7.90 -5.93 11.02
CA LYS A 124 -6.50 -6.32 10.78
C LYS A 124 -6.32 -7.03 9.43
N ALA A 125 -7.29 -7.83 8.99
CA ALA A 125 -7.22 -8.49 7.69
C ALA A 125 -7.13 -7.48 6.53
N VAL A 126 -7.89 -6.38 6.59
CA VAL A 126 -7.80 -5.30 5.61
C VAL A 126 -6.44 -4.61 5.68
N ALA A 127 -5.92 -4.34 6.87
CA ALA A 127 -4.58 -3.76 7.04
C ALA A 127 -3.48 -4.65 6.44
N MET A 128 -3.55 -5.97 6.64
CA MET A 128 -2.64 -6.95 6.03
C MET A 128 -2.70 -6.90 4.49
N HIS A 129 -3.90 -6.86 3.90
CA HIS A 129 -4.05 -6.77 2.44
C HIS A 129 -3.52 -5.46 1.86
N ILE A 130 -3.74 -4.35 2.55
CA ILE A 130 -3.18 -3.06 2.17
C ILE A 130 -1.65 -3.09 2.24
N ALA A 131 -1.09 -3.68 3.31
CA ALA A 131 0.36 -3.84 3.44
C ALA A 131 0.95 -4.71 2.31
N ASP A 132 0.28 -5.80 1.93
CA ASP A 132 0.69 -6.66 0.81
C ASP A 132 0.67 -5.91 -0.54
N GLU A 133 -0.37 -5.11 -0.78
CA GLU A 133 -0.45 -4.28 -1.99
C GLU A 133 0.67 -3.24 -2.02
N VAL A 134 0.97 -2.60 -0.88
CA VAL A 134 2.07 -1.64 -0.77
C VAL A 134 3.41 -2.33 -0.99
N TRP A 135 3.62 -3.52 -0.41
CA TRP A 135 4.83 -4.32 -0.62
C TRP A 135 5.03 -4.66 -2.10
N THR A 136 3.99 -5.20 -2.77
CA THR A 136 4.03 -5.53 -4.20
C THR A 136 4.38 -4.31 -5.06
N GLY A 137 3.85 -3.13 -4.69
CA GLY A 137 4.21 -1.87 -5.34
C GLY A 137 5.66 -1.46 -5.11
N LEU A 138 6.15 -1.68 -3.88
CA LEU A 138 7.49 -1.30 -3.44
C LEU A 138 8.59 -2.17 -4.04
N GLU A 139 8.34 -3.45 -4.29
CA GLU A 139 9.31 -4.40 -4.86
C GLU A 139 9.96 -3.87 -6.14
N ARG A 140 9.16 -3.28 -7.03
CA ARG A 140 9.61 -2.64 -8.29
C ARG A 140 10.62 -1.50 -8.08
N HIS A 141 10.64 -0.90 -6.91
CA HIS A 141 11.55 0.19 -6.55
C HIS A 141 12.76 -0.29 -5.75
N LEU A 142 12.68 -1.47 -5.12
CA LEU A 142 13.74 -2.07 -4.30
C LEU A 142 14.64 -3.00 -5.08
N PHE A 143 14.12 -3.67 -6.10
CA PHE A 143 14.85 -4.64 -6.90
C PHE A 143 14.97 -4.14 -8.34
N ALA A 144 16.07 -4.52 -8.98
CA ALA A 144 16.25 -4.27 -10.40
C ALA A 144 15.32 -5.20 -11.18
N ASP A 145 14.80 -4.70 -12.30
CA ASP A 145 14.12 -5.51 -13.30
C ASP A 145 15.13 -6.36 -14.10
N ALA A 146 14.63 -7.13 -15.07
CA ALA A 146 15.47 -7.95 -15.94
C ALA A 146 16.51 -7.14 -16.75
N SER A 147 16.30 -5.83 -16.92
CA SER A 147 17.25 -4.92 -17.57
C SER A 147 18.30 -4.34 -16.61
N GLY A 148 18.28 -4.75 -15.33
CA GLY A 148 19.14 -4.22 -14.29
C GLY A 148 18.71 -2.85 -13.76
N ARG A 149 17.59 -2.29 -14.25
CA ARG A 149 17.11 -0.96 -13.88
C ARG A 149 16.09 -1.05 -12.76
N ARG A 150 16.08 -0.04 -11.90
CA ARG A 150 15.08 0.10 -10.83
C ARG A 150 14.11 1.21 -11.21
N HIS A 151 12.84 1.05 -10.86
CA HIS A 151 11.92 2.18 -10.93
C HIS A 151 12.37 3.29 -9.97
N GLY A 152 11.99 4.54 -10.26
CA GLY A 152 12.31 5.74 -9.47
C GLY A 152 11.85 5.70 -8.02
N VAL A 153 11.73 6.85 -7.35
CA VAL A 153 11.25 6.87 -5.95
C VAL A 153 9.75 6.47 -5.90
N PRO A 154 9.32 5.60 -4.96
CA PRO A 154 7.90 5.29 -4.79
C PRO A 154 7.10 6.58 -4.56
N LYS A 155 6.08 6.82 -5.37
CA LYS A 155 5.17 7.95 -5.20
C LYS A 155 4.05 7.58 -4.22
N VAL A 156 3.67 8.54 -3.38
CA VAL A 156 2.43 8.44 -2.61
C VAL A 156 1.34 8.91 -3.55
N GLY A 157 0.50 7.98 -4.03
CA GLY A 157 -0.59 8.33 -4.97
C GLY A 157 -1.60 9.32 -4.39
N SER A 158 -2.60 9.67 -5.18
CA SER A 158 -3.71 10.52 -4.75
C SER A 158 -4.90 9.71 -4.24
N TRP A 159 -5.81 10.35 -3.49
CA TRP A 159 -7.08 9.74 -3.08
C TRP A 159 -7.92 9.30 -4.29
N TRP A 160 -7.92 10.10 -5.35
CA TRP A 160 -8.66 9.85 -6.59
C TRP A 160 -8.18 8.60 -7.35
N GLU A 161 -6.92 8.19 -7.14
CA GLU A 161 -6.37 6.94 -7.68
C GLU A 161 -6.75 5.71 -6.83
N PHE A 162 -7.35 5.89 -5.65
CA PHE A 162 -7.73 4.81 -4.75
C PHE A 162 -9.18 4.36 -4.97
N SER A 163 -9.38 3.52 -5.98
CA SER A 163 -10.70 3.02 -6.39
C SER A 163 -11.04 1.62 -5.85
N ARG A 164 -10.12 0.96 -5.14
CA ARG A 164 -10.33 -0.41 -4.64
C ARG A 164 -9.68 -0.63 -3.28
N ILE A 165 -10.37 -1.40 -2.42
CA ILE A 165 -9.78 -1.98 -1.22
C ILE A 165 -9.23 -3.36 -1.62
N PRO A 166 -7.93 -3.63 -1.41
CA PRO A 166 -7.38 -4.94 -1.72
C PRO A 166 -8.03 -5.98 -0.82
N GLY A 167 -8.59 -7.01 -1.45
CA GLY A 167 -9.03 -8.23 -0.77
C GLY A 167 -8.24 -9.39 -1.33
N ARG A 168 -7.76 -10.29 -0.48
CA ARG A 168 -7.24 -11.57 -0.95
C ARG A 168 -8.30 -12.63 -0.73
N ALA A 169 -9.13 -12.88 -1.74
CA ALA A 169 -9.86 -14.15 -1.85
C ALA A 169 -8.83 -15.24 -2.21
N ARG A 170 -7.96 -15.58 -1.27
CA ARG A 170 -7.08 -16.73 -1.40
C ARG A 170 -7.93 -17.94 -1.04
N SER A 171 -8.47 -18.66 -2.02
CA SER A 171 -9.09 -19.97 -1.77
C SER A 171 -8.10 -20.79 -0.94
N HIS A 172 -8.56 -21.35 0.18
CA HIS A 172 -7.76 -22.18 1.08
C HIS A 172 -7.40 -23.55 0.48
N THR A 173 -7.13 -23.62 -0.82
CA THR A 173 -6.49 -24.76 -1.46
C THR A 173 -4.99 -24.63 -1.24
N LYS A 174 -4.47 -25.34 -0.23
CA LYS A 174 -3.08 -25.79 -0.28
C LYS A 174 -2.96 -26.57 -1.60
N GLY A 175 -2.23 -26.00 -2.54
CA GLY A 175 -1.92 -26.59 -3.83
C GLY A 175 -0.46 -26.28 -4.09
N GLU A 176 0.27 -27.31 -4.48
CA GLU A 176 1.68 -27.34 -4.81
C GLU A 176 2.11 -26.17 -5.71
N GLN A 177 3.39 -25.82 -5.62
CA GLN A 177 4.03 -24.89 -6.56
C GLN A 177 3.86 -25.45 -7.98
N VAL A 178 2.98 -24.83 -8.77
CA VAL A 178 3.00 -24.98 -10.22
C VAL A 178 3.92 -23.90 -10.75
N GLY A 179 4.98 -24.35 -11.42
CA GLY A 179 6.05 -23.54 -11.98
C GLY A 179 5.60 -22.56 -13.07
N ASP A 180 6.55 -21.72 -13.45
CA ASP A 180 6.41 -20.65 -14.43
C ASP A 180 5.77 -21.14 -15.74
N VAL A 181 4.60 -20.60 -16.07
CA VAL A 181 4.03 -20.69 -17.41
C VAL A 181 4.54 -19.48 -18.21
N PRO A 182 5.35 -19.66 -19.26
CA PRO A 182 5.72 -18.57 -20.14
C PRO A 182 4.45 -18.04 -20.83
N VAL A 183 4.21 -16.74 -20.69
CA VAL A 183 3.13 -16.06 -21.41
C VAL A 183 3.44 -16.10 -22.90
N ALA A 184 2.77 -17.01 -23.61
CA ALA A 184 2.72 -17.01 -25.06
C ALA A 184 2.12 -15.68 -25.54
N ARG A 185 2.88 -14.96 -26.38
CA ARG A 185 2.39 -13.80 -27.14
C ARG A 185 1.26 -14.25 -28.05
N HIS A 186 0.16 -13.49 -28.06
CA HIS A 186 -0.91 -13.62 -29.05
C HIS A 186 -0.36 -13.66 -30.50
N PRO A 187 -0.80 -14.62 -31.34
CA PRO A 187 -0.61 -14.57 -32.78
C PRO A 187 -1.66 -13.63 -33.36
N GLY A 188 -1.24 -12.45 -33.81
CA GLY A 188 -2.14 -11.45 -34.34
C GLY A 188 -1.41 -10.24 -34.92
N ARG A 189 -0.40 -10.48 -35.76
CA ARG A 189 0.15 -9.42 -36.63
C ARG A 189 0.72 -10.05 -37.89
N ALA A 190 0.03 -9.81 -39.01
CA ALA A 190 0.46 -10.21 -40.33
C ALA A 190 1.84 -9.63 -40.69
N PRO A 191 2.64 -10.32 -41.53
CA PRO A 191 3.96 -9.88 -41.95
C PRO A 191 3.85 -8.87 -43.10
N GLY A 192 4.75 -7.88 -43.12
CA GLY A 192 5.05 -7.12 -44.34
C GLY A 192 4.93 -5.60 -44.25
N ARG A 193 6.01 -4.94 -43.83
CA ARG A 193 6.53 -3.78 -44.58
C ARG A 193 7.99 -3.52 -44.19
N PRO A 194 8.95 -3.51 -45.14
CA PRO A 194 10.32 -3.14 -44.84
C PRO A 194 10.41 -1.66 -44.42
N PRO A 195 11.38 -1.30 -43.55
CA PRO A 195 11.55 0.07 -43.10
C PRO A 195 11.96 0.98 -44.26
N ARG A 196 11.21 2.07 -44.47
CA ARG A 196 11.63 3.17 -45.35
C ARG A 196 12.91 3.78 -44.78
N ALA A 197 13.94 3.85 -45.62
CA ALA A 197 15.21 4.50 -45.34
C ALA A 197 15.00 5.95 -44.86
N ARG A 198 15.61 6.31 -43.73
CA ARG A 198 15.73 7.69 -43.28
C ARG A 198 16.69 8.42 -44.23
N PRO A 199 16.33 9.57 -44.82
CA PRO A 199 17.30 10.38 -45.54
C PRO A 199 18.35 10.92 -44.57
N ALA A 200 19.61 10.76 -44.96
CA ALA A 200 20.78 11.24 -44.26
C ALA A 200 20.67 12.75 -44.01
N ARG A 201 20.62 13.16 -42.75
CA ARG A 201 20.84 14.56 -42.39
C ARG A 201 22.32 14.88 -42.63
N ARG A 202 22.53 15.64 -43.71
CA ARG A 202 23.79 16.28 -44.10
C ARG A 202 24.45 16.94 -42.90
N ARG A 203 25.71 16.55 -42.67
CA ARG A 203 26.66 17.26 -41.83
C ARG A 203 26.93 18.62 -42.48
N HIS A 204 26.61 19.70 -41.78
CA HIS A 204 27.27 20.98 -42.01
C HIS A 204 28.40 21.09 -40.99
N THR A 205 29.61 20.85 -41.48
CA THR A 205 30.84 21.38 -40.89
C THR A 205 30.79 22.89 -40.98
N ARG A 206 30.83 23.58 -39.84
CA ARG A 206 31.31 24.96 -39.78
C ARG A 206 32.45 25.02 -38.77
N ALA A 207 33.63 25.23 -39.32
CA ALA A 207 34.82 25.66 -38.60
C ALA A 207 34.68 27.15 -38.24
N GLY A 208 35.32 27.56 -37.14
CA GLY A 208 35.87 28.91 -36.99
C GLY A 208 35.37 29.73 -35.79
N GLY A 209 36.31 30.03 -34.87
CA GLY A 209 36.29 31.12 -33.89
C GLY A 209 35.55 30.78 -32.59
N GLY A 210 36.13 30.77 -31.39
CA GLY A 210 37.29 31.50 -30.88
C GLY A 210 36.83 32.51 -29.81
N VAL A 211 37.49 32.46 -28.65
CA VAL A 211 37.68 33.54 -27.65
C VAL A 211 36.83 33.52 -26.35
N ALA A 212 37.61 33.57 -25.24
CA ALA A 212 37.37 34.03 -23.87
C ALA A 212 36.34 33.27 -22.99
N ALA A 213 36.73 32.62 -21.89
CA ALA A 213 37.37 33.14 -20.66
C ALA A 213 36.52 34.22 -19.97
N GLY A 214 35.82 33.81 -18.92
CA GLY A 214 34.97 34.67 -18.11
C GLY A 214 34.47 33.91 -16.90
N ASP A 215 35.33 33.85 -15.87
CA ASP A 215 34.93 33.65 -14.49
C ASP A 215 33.75 34.57 -14.13
N GLN A 216 32.75 34.02 -13.44
CA GLN A 216 32.15 34.69 -12.28
C GLN A 216 31.21 33.77 -11.52
N CYS A 217 31.62 33.48 -10.29
CA CYS A 217 30.77 33.05 -9.20
C CYS A 217 29.77 34.17 -8.86
N ALA A 218 28.48 33.83 -8.79
CA ALA A 218 27.48 34.62 -8.08
C ALA A 218 26.65 33.65 -7.21
N GLY A 219 26.68 33.91 -5.90
CA GLY A 219 26.06 33.09 -4.87
C GLY A 219 24.53 33.17 -4.83
N PRO A 220 23.90 32.42 -3.92
CA PRO A 220 22.45 32.31 -3.80
C PRO A 220 21.83 33.53 -3.11
N ALA A 221 20.68 33.98 -3.63
CA ALA A 221 19.82 34.95 -2.98
C ALA A 221 19.02 34.32 -1.81
N PRO A 222 18.71 35.09 -0.75
CA PRO A 222 18.19 34.60 0.52
C PRO A 222 16.68 34.32 0.54
N HIS A 223 16.32 33.53 1.55
CA HIS A 223 14.98 33.18 1.98
C HIS A 223 14.15 34.41 2.43
N ASP A 224 12.99 34.62 1.81
CA ASP A 224 11.89 35.37 2.42
C ASP A 224 11.10 34.44 3.35
N ALA A 225 11.28 34.65 4.64
CA ALA A 225 10.46 34.09 5.71
C ALA A 225 9.31 35.06 6.00
N GLY A 226 8.10 34.70 5.57
CA GLY A 226 6.87 35.37 5.97
C GLY A 226 6.45 34.98 7.40
N PRO A 227 5.89 35.93 8.19
CA PRO A 227 5.62 35.74 9.61
C PRO A 227 4.27 35.05 9.85
N TYR A 228 4.28 33.87 10.47
CA TYR A 228 3.10 33.32 11.13
C TYR A 228 3.27 33.46 12.65
N GLY A 229 2.23 34.03 13.27
CA GLY A 229 2.27 34.64 14.58
C GLY A 229 2.58 33.70 15.74
N ALA A 230 3.40 34.21 16.65
CA ALA A 230 3.51 33.71 18.00
C ALA A 230 2.20 34.03 18.75
N ALA A 231 1.48 32.99 19.18
CA ALA A 231 0.40 33.11 20.13
C ALA A 231 0.99 33.41 21.52
N GLN A 232 0.50 34.46 22.16
CA GLN A 232 0.80 34.79 23.55
C GLN A 232 0.17 33.77 24.50
N PRO A 233 0.85 33.35 25.58
CA PRO A 233 0.21 32.67 26.70
C PRO A 233 -0.58 33.68 27.55
N GLY A 234 -1.85 33.38 27.81
CA GLY A 234 -2.75 34.20 28.64
C GLY A 234 -2.37 34.19 30.13
N PRO A 235 -2.88 35.16 30.90
CA PRO A 235 -2.57 35.33 32.33
C PRO A 235 -3.24 34.24 33.17
N GLY A 236 -2.46 33.68 34.10
CA GLY A 236 -2.94 32.73 35.11
C GLY A 236 -3.84 33.40 36.14
N ALA A 237 -5.04 32.85 36.32
CA ALA A 237 -5.76 32.89 37.59
C ALA A 237 -4.96 32.03 38.61
N GLY A 238 -4.72 32.42 39.86
CA GLY A 238 -5.52 33.28 40.72
C GLY A 238 -6.45 32.42 41.57
N GLY A 239 -5.97 31.98 42.74
CA GLY A 239 -6.78 31.39 43.81
C GLY A 239 -6.26 30.04 44.32
N VAL A 240 -6.36 29.66 45.59
CA VAL A 240 -6.83 30.28 46.84
C VAL A 240 -6.17 29.46 47.95
N VAL A 241 -5.67 30.12 49.01
CA VAL A 241 -5.20 29.47 50.23
C VAL A 241 -6.38 29.33 51.21
N GLY A 242 -6.56 28.14 51.77
CA GLY A 242 -7.42 27.83 52.91
C GLY A 242 -7.37 26.30 53.11
N ALA A 243 -7.17 25.73 54.30
CA ALA A 243 -7.11 26.22 55.66
C ALA A 243 -6.08 25.39 56.45
#